data_AF-A0A6J4LTP1-F1
#
_entry.id   AF-A0A6J4LTP1-F1
#
_cell.length_a   1.000
_cell.length_b   1.000
_cell.length_c   1.000
_cell.angle_alpha   90.00
_cell.angle_beta   90.00
_cell.angle_gamma   90.00
#
_symmetry.space_group_name_H-M   'P 1'
#
loop_
_entity.id
_entity.type
_entity.pdbx_description
1 polymer ?
#
loop_
_entity_poly.entity_id
_entity_poly.type
_entity_poly.pdbx_seq_one_letter_code
_entity_poly.pdbx_strand_id
1 'polypeptide(L)'
;MSRPDLEAGSGGPVDRPADDPAAGAVRERIVGVDVARCLALLGMMATHVLPGVVDGEVSLAHQVAAGRSSALFAVLAGVSLVLVTGTRSPVRGAAWRATYAGLAARAGMVGLIGLLLGEVRSGIAVILAYYAVFFLLAGPFLALRSRWVALAAVVLAGAAPVLSLLLRRELPEPTYAVPALASLVDPVGLLLDLLVTGYYPALTWLPYLLLGIVLGRLDLRSSRVRLGLVAGGTATVLASIVVADVLTAGAEVRA
;
A
#
# COMPACT_ATOMS: atom_id res chain seq x y z
N MET A 1 -21.78 2.23 -83.33
CA MET A 1 -22.24 3.33 -82.46
C MET A 1 -23.61 2.95 -81.92
N SER A 2 -23.92 2.85 -80.63
CA SER A 2 -23.17 2.77 -79.37
C SER A 2 -24.19 2.28 -78.33
N ARG A 3 -23.84 1.30 -77.48
CA ARG A 3 -24.51 1.11 -76.18
C ARG A 3 -23.99 2.20 -75.22
N PRO A 4 -24.80 2.58 -74.22
CA PRO A 4 -24.33 2.35 -72.85
C PRO A 4 -25.43 1.87 -71.90
N ASP A 5 -25.19 0.69 -71.34
CA ASP A 5 -25.13 0.34 -69.91
C ASP A 5 -25.79 1.33 -68.93
N LEU A 6 -26.90 0.91 -68.31
CA LEU A 6 -27.39 1.48 -67.06
C LEU A 6 -26.74 0.73 -65.90
N GLU A 7 -25.79 1.42 -65.27
CA GLU A 7 -25.00 0.98 -64.15
C GLU A 7 -25.84 0.64 -62.91
N ALA A 8 -25.45 -0.45 -62.27
CA ALA A 8 -25.84 -0.84 -60.94
C ALA A 8 -25.48 0.28 -59.94
N GLY A 9 -26.49 0.81 -59.24
CA GLY A 9 -26.29 1.66 -58.08
C GLY A 9 -25.60 0.88 -56.97
N SER A 10 -24.29 1.03 -56.87
CA SER A 10 -23.46 0.61 -55.75
C SER A 10 -23.83 1.46 -54.53
N GLY A 11 -24.70 0.91 -53.67
CA GLY A 11 -24.83 1.38 -52.30
C GLY A 11 -23.48 1.22 -51.61
N GLY A 12 -22.73 2.32 -51.51
CA GLY A 12 -21.43 2.37 -50.86
C GLY A 12 -21.50 1.86 -49.41
N PRO A 13 -20.35 1.49 -48.82
CA PRO A 13 -20.32 1.01 -47.45
C PRO A 13 -20.89 2.10 -46.53
N VAL A 14 -21.93 1.75 -45.78
CA VAL A 14 -22.41 2.56 -44.66
C VAL A 14 -21.21 2.74 -43.74
N ASP A 15 -20.73 3.98 -43.67
CA ASP A 15 -19.67 4.41 -42.77
C ASP A 15 -20.18 4.19 -41.34
N ARG A 16 -19.81 3.05 -40.75
CA ARG A 16 -20.06 2.80 -39.33
C ARG A 16 -19.21 3.82 -38.58
N PRO A 17 -19.80 4.64 -37.69
CA PRO A 17 -19.01 5.56 -36.89
C PRO A 17 -17.89 4.76 -36.23
N ALA A 18 -16.65 5.17 -36.50
CA ALA A 18 -15.47 4.58 -35.89
C ALA A 18 -15.69 4.52 -34.39
N ASP A 19 -15.62 3.32 -33.81
CA ASP A 19 -15.62 3.12 -32.37
C ASP A 19 -14.60 4.08 -31.77
N ASP A 20 -15.09 5.07 -31.04
CA ASP A 20 -14.28 6.05 -30.35
C ASP A 20 -13.36 5.29 -29.36
N PRO A 21 -12.02 5.24 -29.59
CA PRO A 21 -11.11 4.50 -28.71
C PRO A 21 -11.00 5.16 -27.31
N ALA A 22 -11.71 6.27 -27.09
CA ALA A 22 -11.84 6.94 -25.80
C ALA A 22 -12.93 6.36 -24.87
N ALA A 23 -13.68 5.33 -25.29
CA ALA A 23 -14.48 4.51 -24.38
C ALA A 23 -13.55 3.67 -23.51
N GLY A 24 -13.04 4.31 -22.46
CA GLY A 24 -11.98 3.81 -21.58
C GLY A 24 -12.16 2.34 -21.25
N ALA A 25 -11.20 1.53 -21.68
CA ALA A 25 -11.10 0.14 -21.30
C ALA A 25 -11.34 0.04 -19.80
N VAL A 26 -12.52 -0.46 -19.42
CA VAL A 26 -12.89 -0.67 -18.02
C VAL A 26 -11.84 -1.62 -17.51
N ARG A 27 -10.88 -1.05 -16.78
CA ARG A 27 -9.74 -1.78 -16.26
C ARG A 27 -10.32 -2.81 -15.31
N GLU A 28 -10.49 -4.02 -15.80
CA GLU A 28 -11.25 -5.05 -15.10
C GLU A 28 -10.73 -5.15 -13.66
N ARG A 29 -11.63 -4.90 -12.72
CA ARG A 29 -11.31 -4.87 -11.29
C ARG A 29 -10.98 -6.27 -10.82
N ILE A 30 -10.04 -6.38 -9.88
CA ILE A 30 -9.70 -7.66 -9.26
C ILE A 30 -10.46 -7.72 -7.94
N VAL A 31 -11.64 -8.37 -7.97
CA VAL A 31 -12.56 -8.45 -6.81
C VAL A 31 -11.85 -8.90 -5.54
N GLY A 32 -10.93 -9.87 -5.62
CA GLY A 32 -10.16 -10.34 -4.45
C GLY A 32 -9.31 -9.25 -3.79
N VAL A 33 -8.75 -8.32 -4.55
CA VAL A 33 -7.99 -7.17 -4.00
C VAL A 33 -8.92 -6.20 -3.29
N ASP A 34 -10.12 -5.99 -3.84
CA ASP A 34 -11.12 -5.11 -3.23
C ASP A 34 -11.68 -5.70 -1.93
N VAL A 35 -11.96 -7.01 -1.90
CA VAL A 35 -12.35 -7.75 -0.69
C VAL A 35 -11.25 -7.69 0.36
N ALA A 36 -9.99 -7.96 0.00
CA ALA A 36 -8.87 -7.87 0.93
C ALA A 36 -8.72 -6.46 1.51
N ARG A 37 -8.97 -5.42 0.69
CA ARG A 37 -8.95 -4.01 1.16
C ARG A 37 -10.09 -3.74 2.13
N CYS A 38 -11.29 -4.24 1.84
CA CYS A 38 -12.44 -4.15 2.75
C CYS A 38 -12.13 -4.80 4.10
N LEU A 39 -11.59 -6.03 4.10
CA LEU A 39 -11.20 -6.74 5.31
C LEU A 39 -10.12 -5.99 6.12
N ALA A 40 -9.13 -5.41 5.43
CA ALA A 40 -8.11 -4.59 6.07
C ALA A 40 -8.72 -3.36 6.76
N LEU A 41 -9.63 -2.65 6.08
CA LEU A 41 -10.32 -1.49 6.66
C LEU A 41 -11.22 -1.87 7.84
N LEU A 42 -12.00 -2.95 7.72
CA LEU A 42 -12.85 -3.45 8.80
C LEU A 42 -12.03 -3.82 10.04
N GLY A 43 -10.89 -4.48 9.86
CA GLY A 43 -10.00 -4.82 10.98
C GLY A 43 -9.38 -3.59 11.64
N MET A 44 -8.95 -2.58 10.87
CA MET A 44 -8.47 -1.31 11.44
C MET A 44 -9.57 -0.58 12.22
N MET A 45 -10.81 -0.54 11.70
CA MET A 45 -11.93 0.05 12.42
C MET A 45 -12.24 -0.72 13.70
N ALA A 46 -12.21 -2.06 13.64
CA ALA A 46 -12.43 -2.90 14.82
C ALA A 46 -11.41 -2.60 15.93
N THR A 47 -10.14 -2.40 15.59
CA THR A 47 -9.09 -2.09 16.59
C THR A 47 -9.18 -0.67 17.16
N HIS A 48 -9.86 0.24 16.48
CA HIS A 48 -10.02 1.63 16.95
C HIS A 48 -11.36 1.89 17.65
N VAL A 49 -12.38 1.07 17.40
CA VAL A 49 -13.73 1.24 17.96
C VAL A 49 -14.01 0.27 19.10
N LEU A 50 -13.50 -0.96 19.03
CA LEU A 50 -13.71 -1.96 20.07
C LEU A 50 -12.65 -1.84 21.18
N PRO A 51 -12.98 -2.23 22.42
CA PRO A 51 -12.02 -2.23 23.51
C PRO A 51 -10.83 -3.16 23.22
N GLY A 52 -9.63 -2.68 23.56
CA GLY A 52 -8.38 -3.45 23.43
C GLY A 52 -8.26 -4.60 24.42
N VAL A 53 -8.82 -4.42 25.62
CA VAL A 53 -8.80 -5.39 26.71
C VAL A 53 -10.22 -5.58 27.22
N VAL A 54 -10.62 -6.84 27.41
CA VAL A 54 -11.91 -7.25 27.97
C VAL A 54 -11.61 -8.30 29.03
N ASP A 55 -12.09 -8.09 30.26
CA ASP A 55 -11.89 -8.99 31.39
C ASP A 55 -10.40 -9.31 31.70
N GLY A 56 -9.52 -8.32 31.49
CA GLY A 56 -8.07 -8.46 31.70
C GLY A 56 -7.31 -9.11 30.54
N GLU A 57 -8.01 -9.64 29.53
CA GLU A 57 -7.44 -10.30 28.37
C GLU A 57 -7.49 -9.40 27.13
N VAL A 58 -6.51 -9.54 26.23
CA VAL A 58 -6.54 -8.84 24.93
C VAL A 58 -7.75 -9.31 24.14
N SER A 59 -8.59 -8.39 23.67
CA SER A 59 -9.81 -8.75 22.96
C SER A 59 -9.52 -9.53 21.67
N LEU A 60 -10.40 -10.45 21.29
CA LEU A 60 -10.24 -11.25 20.06
C LEU A 60 -10.02 -10.37 18.82
N ALA A 61 -10.73 -9.23 18.74
CA ALA A 61 -10.56 -8.27 17.66
C ALA A 61 -9.13 -7.73 17.61
N HIS A 62 -8.54 -7.37 18.75
CA HIS A 62 -7.16 -6.93 18.82
C HIS A 62 -6.17 -8.08 18.55
N GLN A 63 -6.42 -9.28 19.08
CA GLN A 63 -5.56 -10.44 18.83
C GLN A 63 -5.46 -10.78 17.35
N VAL A 64 -6.53 -10.64 16.57
CA VAL A 64 -6.56 -10.99 15.15
C VAL A 64 -6.17 -9.81 14.25
N ALA A 65 -6.65 -8.60 14.54
CA ALA A 65 -6.56 -7.46 13.61
C ALA A 65 -5.47 -6.43 13.95
N ALA A 66 -5.08 -6.29 15.23
CA ALA A 66 -4.13 -5.24 15.64
C ALA A 66 -2.80 -5.41 14.90
N GLY A 67 -2.35 -4.34 14.24
CA GLY A 67 -1.17 -4.30 13.38
C GLY A 67 -1.32 -5.06 12.05
N ARG A 68 -1.90 -6.27 12.05
CA ARG A 68 -2.03 -7.13 10.86
C ARG A 68 -2.93 -6.51 9.79
N SER A 69 -4.04 -5.89 10.19
CA SER A 69 -4.96 -5.23 9.25
C SER A 69 -4.33 -4.00 8.60
N SER A 70 -3.57 -3.21 9.37
CA SER A 70 -2.79 -2.09 8.83
C SER A 70 -1.67 -2.56 7.89
N ALA A 71 -0.97 -3.65 8.24
CA ALA A 71 0.08 -4.23 7.39
C ALA A 71 -0.49 -4.73 6.06
N LEU A 72 -1.64 -5.43 6.10
CA LEU A 72 -2.37 -5.83 4.91
C LEU A 72 -2.78 -4.61 4.07
N PHE A 73 -3.31 -3.56 4.70
CA PHE A 73 -3.64 -2.31 4.03
C PHE A 73 -2.43 -1.69 3.30
N ALA A 74 -1.26 -1.64 3.96
CA ALA A 74 -0.02 -1.13 3.37
C ALA A 74 0.49 -2.00 2.21
N VAL A 75 0.38 -3.33 2.28
CA VAL A 75 0.70 -4.20 1.13
C VAL A 75 -0.27 -3.94 -0.03
N LEU A 76 -1.58 -3.86 0.24
CA LEU A 76 -2.60 -3.61 -0.78
C LEU A 76 -2.48 -2.21 -1.39
N ALA A 77 -1.97 -1.23 -0.64
CA ALA A 77 -1.61 0.07 -1.15
C ALA A 77 -0.59 -0.04 -2.30
N GLY A 78 0.46 -0.82 -2.11
CA GLY A 78 1.52 -1.03 -3.08
C GLY A 78 1.03 -1.78 -4.32
N VAL A 79 0.17 -2.78 -4.10
CA VAL A 79 -0.55 -3.47 -5.19
C VAL A 79 -1.38 -2.46 -5.99
N SER A 80 -2.10 -1.58 -5.29
CA SER A 80 -2.96 -0.57 -5.91
C SER A 80 -2.16 0.45 -6.73
N LEU A 81 -0.94 0.82 -6.31
CA LEU A 81 -0.06 1.71 -7.09
C LEU A 81 0.27 1.09 -8.46
N VAL A 82 0.63 -0.19 -8.50
CA VAL A 82 0.95 -0.89 -9.76
C VAL A 82 -0.29 -1.07 -10.63
N LEU A 83 -1.43 -1.38 -10.01
CA LEU A 83 -2.69 -1.48 -10.74
C LEU A 83 -3.03 -0.11 -11.34
N VAL A 84 -3.09 0.98 -10.58
CA VAL A 84 -3.43 2.31 -11.14
C VAL A 84 -2.49 2.72 -12.28
N THR A 85 -1.21 2.38 -12.20
CA THR A 85 -0.19 2.72 -13.21
C THR A 85 -0.36 2.00 -14.56
N GLY A 86 -1.27 1.04 -14.69
CA GLY A 86 -1.54 0.44 -16.00
C GLY A 86 -0.64 -0.75 -16.35
N THR A 87 0.59 -0.79 -15.83
CA THR A 87 1.66 -1.68 -16.32
C THR A 87 2.30 -2.53 -15.22
N ARG A 88 2.69 -3.76 -15.58
CA ARG A 88 3.48 -4.68 -14.74
C ARG A 88 4.99 -4.47 -14.92
N SER A 89 5.38 -3.72 -15.95
CA SER A 89 6.76 -3.41 -16.27
C SER A 89 7.19 -2.09 -15.62
N PRO A 90 8.50 -1.87 -15.39
CA PRO A 90 8.99 -0.61 -14.84
C PRO A 90 8.62 0.58 -15.73
N VAL A 91 8.11 1.66 -15.12
CA VAL A 91 7.79 2.90 -15.84
C VAL A 91 9.04 3.77 -15.93
N ARG A 92 9.34 4.34 -17.10
CA ARG A 92 10.54 5.16 -17.31
C ARG A 92 10.24 6.47 -18.05
N GLY A 93 11.19 7.41 -17.99
CA GLY A 93 11.13 8.65 -18.75
C GLY A 93 9.92 9.53 -18.41
N ALA A 94 9.31 10.12 -19.44
CA ALA A 94 8.17 11.02 -19.29
C ALA A 94 6.95 10.34 -18.62
N ALA A 95 6.69 9.07 -18.94
CA ALA A 95 5.59 8.31 -18.34
C ALA A 95 5.77 8.13 -16.82
N TRP A 96 7.02 7.92 -16.36
CA TRP A 96 7.29 7.82 -14.93
C TRP A 96 7.09 9.16 -14.24
N ARG A 97 7.56 10.26 -14.84
CA ARG A 97 7.37 11.61 -14.28
C ARG A 97 5.89 11.97 -14.15
N ALA A 98 5.08 11.67 -15.17
CA ALA A 98 3.63 11.90 -15.12
C ALA A 98 2.95 11.06 -14.03
N THR A 99 3.31 9.77 -13.94
CA THR A 99 2.80 8.86 -12.90
C THR A 99 3.18 9.36 -11.50
N TYR A 100 4.45 9.74 -11.32
CA TYR A 100 4.96 10.23 -10.04
C TYR A 100 4.33 11.56 -9.65
N ALA A 101 4.11 12.48 -10.59
CA ALA A 101 3.43 13.73 -10.35
C ALA A 101 1.97 13.52 -9.89
N GLY A 102 1.24 12.62 -10.55
CA GLY A 102 -0.12 12.25 -10.14
C GLY A 102 -0.14 11.60 -8.75
N LEU A 103 0.84 10.74 -8.45
CA LEU A 103 1.01 10.15 -7.13
C LEU A 103 1.34 11.18 -6.06
N ALA A 104 2.22 12.14 -6.35
CA ALA A 104 2.60 13.22 -5.45
C ALA A 104 1.43 14.17 -5.18
N ALA A 105 0.62 14.50 -6.20
CA ALA A 105 -0.59 15.29 -6.03
C ALA A 105 -1.60 14.57 -5.12
N ARG A 106 -1.82 13.26 -5.36
CA ARG A 106 -2.66 12.43 -4.48
C ARG A 106 -2.12 12.35 -3.07
N ALA A 107 -0.81 12.18 -2.90
CA ALA A 107 -0.15 12.18 -1.60
C ALA A 107 -0.36 13.52 -0.88
N GLY A 108 -0.22 14.65 -1.57
CA GLY A 108 -0.48 15.97 -1.02
C GLY A 108 -1.92 16.13 -0.52
N MET A 109 -2.91 15.71 -1.31
CA MET A 109 -4.33 15.75 -0.90
C MET A 109 -4.59 14.86 0.32
N VAL A 110 -4.11 13.60 0.29
CA VAL A 110 -4.28 12.66 1.40
C VAL A 110 -3.56 13.14 2.66
N GLY A 111 -2.38 13.72 2.51
CA GLY A 111 -1.61 14.30 3.60
C GLY A 111 -2.35 15.47 4.23
N LEU A 112 -2.86 16.40 3.42
CA LEU A 112 -3.66 17.53 3.90
C LEU A 112 -4.91 17.06 4.66
N ILE A 113 -5.64 16.09 4.13
CA ILE A 113 -6.80 15.49 4.83
C ILE A 113 -6.35 14.87 6.15
N GLY A 114 -5.20 14.18 6.17
CA GLY A 114 -4.63 13.62 7.39
C GLY A 114 -4.33 14.67 8.46
N LEU A 115 -3.69 15.78 8.07
CA LEU A 115 -3.39 16.88 9.00
C LEU A 115 -4.66 17.56 9.51
N LEU A 116 -5.67 17.76 8.66
CA LEU A 116 -6.97 18.30 9.07
C LEU A 116 -7.69 17.38 10.06
N LEU A 117 -7.64 16.07 9.85
CA LEU A 117 -8.21 15.10 10.78
C LEU A 117 -7.43 15.05 12.11
N GLY A 118 -6.11 15.33 12.09
CA GLY A 118 -5.29 15.43 13.29
C GLY A 118 -5.69 16.55 14.25
N GLU A 119 -6.35 17.61 13.75
CA GLU A 119 -6.93 18.66 14.60
C GLU A 119 -8.11 18.14 15.45
N VAL A 120 -8.77 17.06 15.00
CA VAL A 120 -9.84 16.41 15.74
C VAL A 120 -9.24 15.45 16.76
N ARG A 121 -9.31 15.81 18.05
CA ARG A 121 -8.88 14.97 19.19
C ARG A 121 -9.79 13.76 19.39
N SER A 122 -9.69 12.80 18.48
CA SER A 122 -10.50 11.57 18.45
C SER A 122 -9.93 10.43 19.28
N GLY A 123 -8.63 10.48 19.62
CA GLY A 123 -7.91 9.36 20.23
C GLY A 123 -7.59 8.21 19.25
N ILE A 124 -7.91 8.39 17.96
CA ILE A 124 -7.66 7.42 16.91
C ILE A 124 -6.36 7.78 16.19
N ALA A 125 -5.47 6.81 16.01
CA ALA A 125 -4.26 7.01 15.23
C ALA A 125 -4.60 7.19 13.73
N VAL A 126 -4.36 8.38 13.18
CA VAL A 126 -4.69 8.69 11.77
C VAL A 126 -3.48 8.39 10.88
N ILE A 127 -3.61 7.38 10.02
CA ILE A 127 -2.52 6.92 9.14
C ILE A 127 -2.25 7.82 7.91
N LEU A 128 -3.17 8.73 7.55
CA LEU A 128 -3.16 9.40 6.24
C LEU A 128 -1.93 10.26 5.99
N ALA A 129 -1.43 10.99 6.99
CA ALA A 129 -0.20 11.79 6.85
C ALA A 129 1.03 10.90 6.57
N TYR A 130 1.13 9.76 7.26
CA TYR A 130 2.16 8.75 7.00
C TYR A 130 2.02 8.17 5.59
N TYR A 131 0.79 7.90 5.17
CA TYR A 131 0.49 7.31 3.86
C TYR A 131 0.88 8.24 2.70
N ALA A 132 0.76 9.56 2.88
CA ALA A 132 1.28 10.54 1.94
C ALA A 132 2.79 10.39 1.75
N VAL A 133 3.55 10.27 2.84
CA VAL A 133 5.00 10.02 2.78
C VAL A 133 5.30 8.70 2.11
N PHE A 134 4.55 7.64 2.41
CA PHE A 134 4.79 6.34 1.79
C PHE A 134 4.61 6.38 0.28
N PHE A 135 3.61 7.10 -0.22
CA PHE A 135 3.38 7.29 -1.66
C PHE A 135 4.53 8.04 -2.34
N LEU A 136 5.04 9.10 -1.71
CA LEU A 136 6.22 9.80 -2.21
C LEU A 136 7.44 8.88 -2.25
N LEU A 137 7.70 8.13 -1.17
CA LEU A 137 8.84 7.21 -1.09
C LEU A 137 8.73 6.01 -2.02
N ALA A 138 7.52 5.52 -2.30
CA ALA A 138 7.29 4.38 -3.18
C ALA A 138 7.44 4.70 -4.67
N GLY A 139 7.18 5.95 -5.07
CA GLY A 139 7.17 6.34 -6.47
C GLY A 139 8.48 6.08 -7.25
N PRO A 140 9.68 6.33 -6.68
CA PRO A 140 10.95 5.93 -7.30
C PRO A 140 11.06 4.43 -7.57
N PHE A 141 10.51 3.57 -6.69
CA PHE A 141 10.57 2.12 -6.86
C PHE A 141 9.71 1.62 -8.03
N LEU A 142 8.73 2.40 -8.50
CA LEU A 142 7.96 2.08 -9.69
C LEU A 142 8.82 2.07 -10.97
N ALA A 143 9.94 2.79 -10.98
CA ALA A 143 10.90 2.80 -12.09
C ALA A 143 11.89 1.61 -12.06
N LEU A 144 11.95 0.88 -10.94
CA LEU A 144 12.87 -0.23 -10.75
C LEU A 144 12.28 -1.56 -11.21
N ARG A 145 13.13 -2.48 -11.66
CA ARG A 145 12.76 -3.88 -11.94
C ARG A 145 12.31 -4.61 -10.68
N SER A 146 11.35 -5.55 -10.81
CA SER A 146 10.75 -6.24 -9.67
C SER A 146 11.78 -6.88 -8.72
N ARG A 147 12.84 -7.50 -9.26
CA ARG A 147 13.93 -8.07 -8.43
C ARG A 147 14.64 -7.07 -7.52
N TRP A 148 14.78 -5.80 -7.93
CA TRP A 148 15.38 -4.77 -7.07
C TRP A 148 14.40 -4.25 -6.02
N VAL A 149 13.12 -4.13 -6.37
CA VAL A 149 12.09 -3.75 -5.40
C VAL A 149 11.93 -4.84 -4.34
N ALA A 150 11.97 -6.12 -4.75
CA ALA A 150 11.96 -7.27 -3.85
C ALA A 150 13.19 -7.29 -2.94
N LEU A 151 14.40 -7.06 -3.48
CA LEU A 151 15.61 -6.95 -2.67
C LEU A 151 15.49 -5.81 -1.65
N ALA A 152 15.04 -4.63 -2.08
CA ALA A 152 14.85 -3.49 -1.18
C ALA A 152 13.81 -3.80 -0.08
N ALA A 153 12.71 -4.46 -0.43
CA ALA A 153 11.69 -4.88 0.54
C ALA A 153 12.28 -5.84 1.60
N VAL A 154 13.04 -6.85 1.18
CA VAL A 154 13.68 -7.83 2.09
C VAL A 154 14.75 -7.17 2.96
N VAL A 155 15.63 -6.36 2.35
CA VAL A 155 16.68 -5.64 3.08
C VAL A 155 16.08 -4.69 4.10
N LEU A 156 15.08 -3.90 3.72
CA LEU A 156 14.42 -2.99 4.67
C LEU A 156 13.63 -3.77 5.72
N ALA A 157 12.96 -4.88 5.39
CA ALA A 157 12.25 -5.69 6.38
C ALA A 157 13.18 -6.23 7.48
N GLY A 158 14.41 -6.63 7.12
CA GLY A 158 15.41 -7.09 8.08
C GLY A 158 16.15 -5.96 8.80
N ALA A 159 16.53 -4.90 8.07
CA ALA A 159 17.36 -3.82 8.60
C ALA A 159 16.57 -2.75 9.36
N ALA A 160 15.31 -2.48 8.98
CA ALA A 160 14.52 -1.40 9.56
C ALA A 160 14.27 -1.56 11.06
N PRO A 161 13.97 -2.75 11.62
CA PRO A 161 13.82 -2.89 13.07
C PRO A 161 15.10 -2.54 13.83
N VAL A 162 16.26 -3.00 13.34
CA VAL A 162 17.57 -2.71 13.94
C VAL A 162 17.90 -1.22 13.81
N LEU A 163 17.70 -0.64 12.63
CA LEU A 163 17.94 0.77 12.41
C LEU A 163 17.01 1.64 13.26
N SER A 164 15.73 1.28 13.36
CA SER A 164 14.76 1.96 14.22
C SER A 164 15.18 1.89 15.69
N LEU A 165 15.65 0.73 16.17
CA LEU A 165 16.15 0.59 17.53
C LEU A 165 17.36 1.49 17.80
N LEU A 166 18.32 1.52 16.88
CA LEU A 166 19.53 2.34 17.03
C LEU A 166 19.22 3.84 16.97
N LEU A 167 18.41 4.28 16.01
CA LEU A 167 18.03 5.69 15.87
C LEU A 167 17.22 6.18 17.06
N ARG A 168 16.25 5.40 17.53
CA ARG A 168 15.37 5.81 18.64
C ARG A 168 16.09 5.94 19.98
N ARG A 169 17.31 5.39 20.13
CA ARG A 169 18.15 5.62 21.33
C ARG A 169 18.74 7.02 21.38
N GLU A 170 18.97 7.62 20.23
CA GLU A 170 19.62 8.94 20.09
C GLU A 170 18.60 10.06 19.84
N LEU A 171 17.33 9.70 19.58
CA LEU A 171 16.25 10.63 19.31
C LEU A 171 15.40 10.88 20.56
N PRO A 172 14.71 12.03 20.64
CA PRO A 172 13.72 12.28 21.68
C PRO A 172 12.64 11.19 21.72
N GLU A 173 12.07 10.96 22.90
CA GLU A 173 10.96 10.03 23.07
C GLU A 173 9.80 10.38 22.13
N PRO A 174 9.21 9.40 21.42
CA PRO A 174 8.12 9.67 20.51
C PRO A 174 6.93 10.20 21.30
N THR A 175 6.37 11.33 20.86
CA THR A 175 5.15 11.86 21.48
C THR A 175 3.92 11.01 21.13
N TYR A 176 4.01 10.22 20.05
CA TYR A 176 2.87 9.52 19.45
C TYR A 176 1.68 10.47 19.26
N ALA A 177 1.95 11.73 18.90
CA ALA A 177 0.92 12.66 18.51
C ALA A 177 0.45 12.34 17.10
N VAL A 178 -0.85 12.47 16.85
CA VAL A 178 -1.38 12.42 15.48
C VAL A 178 -0.91 13.69 14.74
N PRO A 179 -0.24 13.57 13.58
CA PRO A 179 0.16 14.73 12.81
C PRO A 179 -1.02 15.65 12.46
N ALA A 180 -0.89 16.93 12.76
CA ALA A 180 -1.92 17.95 12.57
C ALA A 180 -1.36 19.19 11.86
N LEU A 181 -2.19 20.19 11.54
CA LEU A 181 -1.69 21.43 10.93
C LEU A 181 -0.71 22.14 11.87
N ALA A 182 -0.96 22.11 13.18
CA ALA A 182 -0.04 22.64 14.18
C ALA A 182 1.36 22.00 14.12
N SER A 183 1.47 20.73 13.68
CA SER A 183 2.77 20.05 13.53
C SER A 183 3.65 20.67 12.44
N LEU A 184 3.10 21.49 11.54
CA LEU A 184 3.89 22.18 10.50
C LEU A 184 4.79 23.29 11.07
N VAL A 185 4.56 23.72 12.32
CA VAL A 185 5.41 24.70 13.01
C VAL A 185 6.79 24.10 13.31
N ASP A 186 6.86 22.80 13.57
CA ASP A 186 8.12 22.04 13.71
C ASP A 186 8.22 21.00 12.58
N PRO A 187 8.66 21.40 11.37
CA PRO A 187 8.73 20.50 10.23
C PRO A 187 9.77 19.38 10.42
N VAL A 188 10.80 19.60 11.25
CA VAL A 188 11.82 18.58 11.52
C VAL A 188 11.25 17.50 12.43
N GLY A 189 10.60 17.89 13.53
CA GLY A 189 9.90 16.95 14.40
C GLY A 189 8.84 16.15 13.65
N LEU A 190 8.03 16.82 12.82
CA LEU A 190 7.04 16.15 11.97
C LEU A 190 7.69 15.12 11.02
N LEU A 191 8.80 15.46 10.36
CA LEU A 191 9.50 14.51 9.50
C LEU A 191 10.09 13.33 10.27
N LEU A 192 10.64 13.56 11.46
CA LEU A 192 11.13 12.49 12.33
C LEU A 192 9.99 11.54 12.74
N ASP A 193 8.83 12.09 13.10
CA ASP A 193 7.65 11.29 13.42
C ASP A 193 7.17 10.47 12.22
N LEU A 194 7.07 11.09 11.04
CA LEU A 194 6.60 10.40 9.84
C LEU A 194 7.59 9.34 9.32
N LEU A 195 8.89 9.51 9.55
CA LEU A 195 9.93 8.64 9.02
C LEU A 195 10.40 7.57 10.01
N VAL A 196 10.51 7.90 11.30
CA VAL A 196 11.26 7.09 12.28
C VAL A 196 10.48 6.81 13.57
N THR A 197 9.87 7.80 14.21
CA THR A 197 9.43 7.72 15.62
C THR A 197 7.93 7.50 15.82
N GLY A 198 7.07 8.00 14.93
CA GLY A 198 5.62 8.05 15.12
C GLY A 198 4.89 6.70 15.10
N TYR A 199 3.56 6.73 14.99
CA TYR A 199 2.71 5.52 14.98
C TYR A 199 3.01 4.59 13.81
N TYR A 200 3.19 5.17 12.61
CA TYR A 200 3.37 4.41 11.37
C TYR A 200 4.63 4.89 10.61
N PRO A 201 5.83 4.80 11.21
CA PRO A 201 7.00 5.46 10.67
C PRO A 201 7.45 4.78 9.38
N ALA A 202 7.72 5.56 8.34
CA ALA A 202 8.02 5.07 6.99
C ALA A 202 9.14 4.02 6.96
N LEU A 203 10.16 4.16 7.81
CA LEU A 203 11.24 3.20 7.94
C LEU A 203 10.74 1.76 8.14
N THR A 204 9.73 1.58 9.00
CA THR A 204 9.20 0.25 9.34
C THR A 204 8.06 -0.21 8.43
N TRP A 205 7.34 0.73 7.81
CA TRP A 205 6.15 0.43 7.00
C TRP A 205 6.40 0.34 5.49
N LEU A 206 7.46 0.99 4.99
CA LEU A 206 7.85 0.94 3.59
C LEU A 206 8.10 -0.49 3.06
N PRO A 207 8.68 -1.46 3.82
CA PRO A 207 8.82 -2.84 3.36
C PRO A 207 7.50 -3.47 2.89
N TYR A 208 6.41 -3.26 3.63
CA TYR A 208 5.08 -3.77 3.26
C TYR A 208 4.61 -3.16 1.94
N LEU A 209 4.81 -1.85 1.77
CA LEU A 209 4.42 -1.15 0.55
C LEU A 209 5.22 -1.65 -0.67
N LEU A 210 6.53 -1.86 -0.51
CA LEU A 210 7.39 -2.40 -1.56
C LEU A 210 7.05 -3.85 -1.90
N LEU A 211 6.73 -4.68 -0.89
CA LEU A 211 6.19 -6.03 -1.12
C LEU A 211 4.91 -5.94 -1.96
N GLY A 212 4.01 -5.02 -1.63
CA GLY A 212 2.82 -4.73 -2.40
C GLY A 212 3.10 -4.42 -3.88
N ILE A 213 4.12 -3.60 -4.18
CA ILE A 213 4.53 -3.31 -5.55
C ILE A 213 5.01 -4.58 -6.27
N VAL A 214 5.80 -5.41 -5.60
CA VAL A 214 6.27 -6.69 -6.19
C VAL A 214 5.08 -7.59 -6.52
N LEU A 215 4.14 -7.74 -5.59
CA LEU A 215 2.93 -8.56 -5.77
C LEU A 215 2.00 -7.99 -6.86
N GLY A 216 1.85 -6.67 -6.92
CA GLY A 216 1.00 -6.01 -7.92
C GLY A 216 1.51 -6.15 -9.35
N ARG A 217 2.80 -6.46 -9.53
CA ARG A 217 3.38 -6.76 -10.85
C ARG A 217 3.15 -8.20 -11.30
N LEU A 218 2.71 -9.10 -10.41
CA LEU A 218 2.35 -10.47 -10.75
C LEU A 218 1.01 -10.52 -11.50
N ASP A 219 0.76 -11.62 -12.20
CA ASP A 219 -0.54 -11.87 -12.80
C ASP A 219 -1.55 -12.39 -11.76
N LEU A 220 -2.15 -11.47 -11.01
CA LEU A 220 -3.13 -11.81 -9.96
C LEU A 220 -4.40 -12.51 -10.46
N ARG A 221 -4.63 -12.57 -11.79
CA ARG A 221 -5.70 -13.38 -12.40
C ARG A 221 -5.32 -14.85 -12.55
N SER A 222 -4.04 -15.16 -12.58
CA SER A 222 -3.54 -16.52 -12.73
C SER A 222 -3.79 -17.35 -11.47
N SER A 223 -4.44 -18.50 -11.62
CA SER A 223 -4.63 -19.46 -10.52
C SER A 223 -3.31 -19.90 -9.89
N ARG A 224 -2.24 -20.02 -10.69
CA ARG A 224 -0.91 -20.38 -10.18
C ARG A 224 -0.36 -19.31 -9.24
N VAL A 225 -0.48 -18.03 -9.60
CA VAL A 225 -0.06 -16.91 -8.75
C VAL A 225 -0.90 -16.88 -7.48
N ARG A 226 -2.23 -17.00 -7.59
CA ARG A 226 -3.11 -17.01 -6.42
C ARG A 226 -2.77 -18.14 -5.45
N LEU A 227 -2.58 -19.36 -5.94
CA LEU A 227 -2.19 -20.50 -5.10
C LEU A 227 -0.80 -20.29 -4.50
N GLY A 228 0.14 -19.74 -5.27
CA GLY A 228 1.47 -19.38 -4.76
C GLY A 228 1.43 -18.33 -3.65
N LEU A 229 0.54 -17.34 -3.74
CA LEU A 229 0.34 -16.34 -2.66
C LEU A 229 -0.26 -16.97 -1.40
N VAL A 230 -1.23 -17.87 -1.56
CA VAL A 230 -1.81 -18.60 -0.42
C VAL A 230 -0.76 -19.48 0.24
N ALA A 231 -0.03 -20.28 -0.54
CA ALA A 231 1.00 -21.16 -0.01
C ALA A 231 2.15 -20.38 0.64
N GLY A 232 2.66 -19.34 -0.03
CA GLY A 232 3.75 -18.50 0.48
C GLY A 232 3.34 -17.71 1.73
N GLY A 233 2.12 -17.15 1.76
CA GLY A 233 1.60 -16.47 2.94
C GLY A 233 1.43 -17.42 4.13
N THR A 234 0.85 -18.60 3.88
CA THR A 234 0.69 -19.64 4.91
C THR A 234 2.03 -20.09 5.47
N ALA A 235 3.00 -20.37 4.60
CA ALA A 235 4.35 -20.74 5.02
C ALA A 235 5.02 -19.65 5.86
N THR A 236 4.82 -18.38 5.48
CA THR A 236 5.36 -17.23 6.23
C THR A 236 4.75 -17.12 7.63
N VAL A 237 3.43 -17.32 7.75
CA VAL A 237 2.75 -17.32 9.06
C VAL A 237 3.28 -18.45 9.93
N LEU A 238 3.35 -19.67 9.40
CA LEU A 238 3.87 -20.83 10.16
C LEU A 238 5.32 -20.61 10.59
N ALA A 239 6.18 -20.12 9.70
CA ALA A 239 7.56 -19.79 10.03
C ALA A 239 7.65 -18.72 11.13
N SER A 240 6.81 -17.68 11.07
CA SER A 240 6.79 -16.64 12.11
C SER A 240 6.37 -17.17 13.48
N ILE A 241 5.42 -18.11 13.53
CA ILE A 241 4.99 -18.76 14.78
C ILE A 241 6.15 -19.59 15.35
N VAL A 242 6.76 -20.44 14.54
CA VAL A 242 7.89 -21.27 14.97
C VAL A 242 9.06 -20.42 15.46
N VAL A 243 9.40 -19.34 14.75
CA VAL A 243 10.47 -18.42 15.17
C VAL A 243 10.10 -17.73 16.49
N ALA A 244 8.87 -17.26 16.65
CA ALA A 244 8.42 -16.65 17.90
C ALA A 244 8.49 -17.63 19.07
N ASP A 245 8.04 -18.87 18.88
CA ASP A 245 8.08 -19.92 19.90
C ASP A 245 9.52 -20.25 20.31
N VAL A 246 10.43 -20.41 19.34
CA VAL A 246 11.85 -20.71 19.60
C VAL A 246 12.52 -19.56 20.36
N LEU A 247 12.25 -18.31 19.99
CA LEU A 247 12.85 -17.14 20.64
C LEU A 247 12.29 -16.90 22.05
N THR A 248 11.04 -17.29 22.32
CA THR A 248 10.37 -17.12 23.62
C THR A 248 10.41 -18.37 24.50
N ALA A 249 11.03 -19.46 24.04
CA ALA A 249 11.19 -20.69 24.80
C ALA A 249 12.23 -20.60 25.94
N GLY A 250 13.06 -19.55 25.97
CA GLY A 250 14.08 -19.36 27.02
C GLY A 250 13.47 -19.10 28.41
N ALA A 251 14.04 -19.72 29.45
CA ALA A 251 13.57 -19.61 30.83
C ALA A 251 13.61 -18.18 31.39
N GLU A 252 14.50 -17.32 30.88
CA GLU A 252 14.64 -15.92 31.29
C GLU A 252 13.49 -15.01 30.83
N VAL A 253 12.67 -15.43 29.86
CA VAL A 253 11.53 -14.66 29.34
C VAL A 253 10.20 -15.07 30.01
N ARG A 254 10.16 -16.25 30.66
CA ARG A 254 8.96 -16.79 31.31
C ARG A 254 8.89 -16.52 32.82
N ALA A 255 9.96 -16.02 33.43
CA ALA A 255 10.03 -15.62 34.83
C ALA A 255 9.62 -14.15 35.01
#